data_AF-A0A2P5G100-F1
#
_entry.id   AF-A0A2P5G100-F1
#
_cell.length_a   1.000
_cell.length_b   1.000
_cell.length_c   1.000
_cell.angle_alpha   90.00
_cell.angle_beta   90.00
_cell.angle_gamma   90.00
#
_symmetry.space_group_name_H-M   'P 1'
#
loop_
_entity.id
_entity.type
_entity.pdbx_description
1 polymer ?
#
loop_
_entity_poly.entity_id
_entity_poly.type
_entity_poly.pdbx_seq_one_letter_code
_entity_poly.pdbx_strand_id
1 'polypeptide(L)'
;MMSVSVQALVYVALQTTRTPAGYIIGNPITDPSDYNYIVTFARVLALISDETYESLERNCGGKYYDEIDPGNTKCLKEFQPISGIQPDNTLEPLCPFASPKPHDHDILRESRSLNQT
;
A
#
# COMPACT_ATOMS: atom_id res chain seq x y z
N MET A 1 11.13 -0.54 -13.74
CA MET A 1 11.07 -2.01 -13.56
C MET A 1 10.05 -2.25 -12.46
N MET A 2 8.89 -2.79 -12.82
CA MET A 2 7.80 -3.07 -11.89
C MET A 2 8.31 -4.11 -10.88
N SER A 3 8.38 -3.71 -9.62
CA SER A 3 8.80 -4.60 -8.52
C SER A 3 7.79 -5.74 -8.43
N VAL A 4 8.28 -6.95 -8.62
CA VAL A 4 7.50 -8.18 -8.51
C VAL A 4 7.28 -8.44 -7.02
N SER A 5 6.24 -7.87 -6.40
CA SER A 5 5.98 -8.17 -4.97
C SER A 5 4.52 -8.32 -4.52
N VAL A 6 3.48 -8.05 -5.32
CA VAL A 6 2.09 -8.43 -4.94
C VAL A 6 1.26 -8.89 -6.13
N GLN A 7 1.83 -9.70 -7.01
CA GLN A 7 1.00 -10.48 -7.95
C GLN A 7 0.99 -11.94 -7.48
N ALA A 8 -0.16 -12.34 -6.95
CA ALA A 8 -0.64 -13.72 -6.93
C ALA A 8 0.21 -14.74 -6.14
N LEU A 9 0.11 -14.73 -4.80
CA LEU A 9 0.11 -16.01 -4.08
C LEU A 9 -1.23 -16.71 -4.33
N VAL A 10 -1.39 -17.25 -5.53
CA VAL A 10 -2.45 -18.22 -5.84
C VAL A 10 -1.97 -19.57 -5.31
N TYR A 11 -2.27 -19.87 -4.06
CA TYR A 11 -2.16 -21.24 -3.56
C TYR A 11 -3.30 -22.07 -4.18
N VAL A 12 -3.00 -22.65 -5.35
CA VAL A 12 -3.86 -23.64 -5.98
C VAL A 12 -3.81 -24.93 -5.15
N ALA A 13 -4.78 -25.14 -4.26
CA ALA A 13 -5.03 -26.44 -3.64
C ALA A 13 -5.82 -27.32 -4.61
N LEU A 14 -5.16 -27.90 -5.62
CA LEU A 14 -5.79 -28.88 -6.51
C LEU A 14 -5.69 -30.27 -5.88
N GLN A 15 -6.74 -30.72 -5.19
CA GLN A 15 -6.95 -32.15 -4.97
C GLN A 15 -8.42 -32.60 -5.13
N THR A 16 -8.72 -32.99 -6.37
CA THR A 16 -9.65 -34.02 -6.87
C THR A 16 -11.18 -33.87 -6.86
N THR A 17 -11.73 -34.28 -8.02
CA THR A 17 -13.06 -34.82 -8.37
C THR A 17 -14.34 -34.00 -8.15
N ARG A 18 -14.90 -33.56 -9.29
CA ARG A 18 -16.34 -33.36 -9.56
C ARG A 18 -17.13 -32.51 -8.55
N THR A 19 -16.49 -31.46 -8.04
CA THR A 19 -17.13 -30.25 -7.50
C THR A 19 -16.37 -29.06 -8.11
N PRO A 20 -16.99 -27.90 -8.35
CA PRO A 20 -16.23 -26.73 -8.75
C PRO A 20 -15.24 -26.40 -7.63
N ALA A 21 -13.95 -26.58 -7.91
CA ALA A 21 -12.89 -26.19 -6.99
C ALA A 21 -12.95 -24.66 -6.81
N GLY A 22 -13.22 -24.20 -5.60
CA GLY A 22 -13.16 -22.79 -5.24
C GLY A 22 -11.72 -22.34 -4.97
N TYR A 23 -11.47 -21.03 -5.08
CA TYR A 23 -10.20 -20.42 -4.72
C TYR A 23 -10.45 -19.33 -3.66
N ILE A 24 -9.44 -19.07 -2.82
CA ILE A 24 -9.44 -17.98 -1.83
C ILE A 24 -8.43 -16.93 -2.30
N ILE A 25 -8.81 -15.66 -2.23
CA ILE A 25 -7.89 -14.54 -2.50
C ILE A 25 -7.84 -13.64 -1.28
N GLY A 26 -6.64 -13.38 -0.76
CA GLY A 26 -6.41 -12.47 0.35
C GLY A 26 -6.03 -11.08 -0.16
N ASN A 27 -6.74 -10.05 0.30
CA ASN A 27 -6.57 -8.64 -0.06
C ASN A 27 -6.35 -8.39 -1.57
N PRO A 28 -7.22 -8.90 -2.46
CA PRO A 28 -7.09 -8.63 -3.89
C PRO A 28 -7.38 -7.18 -4.21
N ILE A 29 -6.69 -6.67 -5.23
CA ILE A 29 -7.24 -5.63 -6.08
C ILE A 29 -8.18 -6.32 -7.07
N THR A 30 -9.44 -5.93 -7.06
CA THR A 30 -10.49 -6.48 -7.92
C THR A 30 -10.80 -5.54 -9.09
N ASP A 31 -10.72 -4.24 -8.85
CA ASP A 31 -10.93 -3.19 -9.84
C ASP A 31 -9.93 -2.04 -9.59
N PRO A 32 -9.45 -1.34 -10.63
CA PRO A 32 -8.59 -0.19 -10.44
C PRO A 32 -9.19 0.90 -9.55
N SER A 33 -10.52 1.04 -9.50
CA SER A 33 -11.18 1.98 -8.59
C SER A 33 -11.07 1.62 -7.10
N ASP A 34 -10.56 0.42 -6.76
CA ASP A 34 -10.35 0.01 -5.36
C ASP A 34 -9.40 0.97 -4.61
N TYR A 35 -8.51 1.66 -5.32
CA TYR A 35 -7.65 2.67 -4.72
C TYR A 35 -8.41 3.91 -4.21
N ASN A 36 -9.65 4.17 -4.66
CA ASN A 36 -10.47 5.25 -4.12
C ASN A 36 -10.86 5.03 -2.65
N TYR A 37 -10.86 3.78 -2.17
CA TYR A 37 -11.18 3.46 -0.78
C TYR A 37 -10.09 3.88 0.21
N ILE A 38 -8.92 4.32 -0.25
CA ILE A 38 -7.80 4.71 0.62
C ILE A 38 -8.18 5.83 1.61
N VAL A 39 -9.05 6.76 1.20
CA VAL A 39 -9.51 7.87 2.05
C VAL A 39 -10.43 7.37 3.16
N THR A 40 -11.39 6.51 2.81
CA THR A 40 -12.28 5.85 3.79
C THR A 40 -11.49 4.96 4.74
N PHE A 41 -10.52 4.21 4.22
CA PHE A 41 -9.64 3.36 5.01
C PHE A 41 -8.81 4.18 6.02
N ALA A 42 -8.19 5.28 5.57
CA ALA A 42 -7.48 6.21 6.46
C ALA A 42 -8.39 6.82 7.53
N ARG A 43 -9.66 7.09 7.22
CA ARG A 43 -10.63 7.58 8.21
C ARG A 43 -10.94 6.55 9.29
N VAL A 44 -11.22 5.30 8.89
CA VAL A 44 -11.55 4.20 9.82
C VAL A 44 -10.38 3.87 10.75
N LEU A 45 -9.14 3.98 10.25
CA LEU A 45 -7.93 3.83 11.06
C LEU A 45 -7.54 5.08 11.86
N ALA A 46 -8.37 6.13 11.83
CA ALA A 46 -8.13 7.40 12.50
C ALA A 46 -6.82 8.10 12.10
N LEU A 47 -6.33 7.86 10.88
CA LEU A 47 -5.16 8.54 10.31
C LEU A 47 -5.51 9.96 9.83
N ILE A 48 -6.79 10.19 9.55
CA ILE A 48 -7.35 11.49 9.21
C ILE A 48 -8.56 11.81 10.10
N SER A 49 -8.79 13.10 10.34
CA SER A 49 -9.97 13.59 11.07
C SER A 49 -11.25 13.49 10.22
N ASP A 50 -12.41 13.56 10.88
CA ASP A 50 -13.70 13.69 10.19
C ASP A 50 -13.71 14.90 9.25
N GLU A 51 -13.18 16.04 9.71
CA GLU A 51 -13.14 17.28 8.93
C GLU A 51 -12.36 17.11 7.62
N THR A 52 -11.21 16.41 7.66
CA THR A 52 -10.40 16.13 6.48
C THR A 52 -11.12 15.18 5.54
N TYR A 53 -11.75 14.13 6.07
CA TYR A 53 -12.56 13.19 5.29
C TYR A 53 -13.70 13.91 4.55
N GLU A 54 -14.50 14.71 5.27
CA GLU A 54 -15.60 15.48 4.68
C GLU A 54 -15.13 16.54 3.68
N SER A 55 -13.93 17.10 3.87
CA SER A 55 -13.33 18.03 2.92
C SER A 55 -12.93 17.32 1.63
N LEU A 56 -12.27 16.18 1.73
CA LEU A 56 -11.87 15.37 0.57
C LEU A 56 -13.08 14.89 -0.23
N GLU A 57 -14.12 14.37 0.44
CA GLU A 57 -15.35 13.95 -0.25
C GLU A 57 -15.99 15.11 -1.03
N ARG A 58 -16.03 16.31 -0.45
CA ARG A 58 -16.60 17.50 -1.12
C ARG A 58 -15.73 18.05 -2.24
N ASN A 59 -14.40 18.08 -2.06
CA ASN A 59 -13.49 18.74 -3.00
C ASN A 59 -13.00 17.79 -4.10
N CYS A 60 -12.89 16.50 -3.82
CA CYS A 60 -12.35 15.48 -4.72
C CYS A 60 -13.42 14.55 -5.30
N GLY A 61 -14.64 14.55 -4.75
CA GLY A 61 -15.76 13.76 -5.28
C GLY A 61 -15.56 12.25 -5.20
N GLY A 62 -14.78 11.77 -4.22
CA GLY A 62 -14.52 10.35 -4.01
C GLY A 62 -13.62 9.69 -5.08
N LYS A 63 -12.97 10.49 -5.95
CA LYS A 63 -12.10 10.01 -7.03
C LYS A 63 -10.66 10.43 -6.77
N TYR A 64 -9.86 9.46 -6.35
CA TYR A 64 -8.46 9.62 -5.95
C TYR A 64 -7.50 8.77 -6.80
N TYR A 65 -8.02 7.77 -7.51
CA TYR A 65 -7.25 6.83 -8.35
C TYR A 65 -6.96 7.36 -9.77
N ASP A 66 -7.97 7.85 -10.49
CA ASP A 66 -7.91 8.20 -11.91
C ASP A 66 -7.25 9.57 -12.18
N GLU A 67 -6.15 9.87 -11.47
CA GLU A 67 -5.50 11.19 -11.39
C GLU A 67 -6.43 12.32 -10.93
N ILE A 68 -6.09 12.95 -9.81
CA ILE A 68 -6.80 14.17 -9.36
C ILE A 68 -6.58 15.27 -10.41
N ASP A 69 -7.65 15.95 -10.81
CA ASP A 69 -7.59 17.09 -11.73
C ASP A 69 -6.47 18.08 -11.30
N PRO A 70 -5.45 18.31 -12.14
CA PRO A 70 -4.36 19.24 -11.84
C PRO A 70 -4.84 20.66 -11.50
N GLY A 71 -5.99 21.08 -12.03
CA GLY A 71 -6.63 22.35 -11.72
C GLY A 71 -7.24 22.40 -10.32
N ASN A 72 -7.55 21.25 -9.72
CA ASN A 72 -8.08 21.13 -8.38
C ASN A 72 -6.96 21.11 -7.32
N THR A 73 -6.28 22.24 -7.22
CA THR A 73 -5.17 22.47 -6.27
C THR A 73 -5.56 22.20 -4.82
N LYS A 74 -6.84 22.40 -4.47
CA LYS A 74 -7.35 22.12 -3.12
C LYS A 74 -7.37 20.62 -2.85
N CYS A 75 -7.94 19.82 -3.76
CA CYS A 75 -7.94 18.37 -3.63
C CYS A 75 -6.51 17.81 -3.58
N LEU A 76 -5.62 18.25 -4.46
CA LEU A 76 -4.22 17.82 -4.47
C LEU A 76 -3.52 18.06 -3.14
N LYS A 77 -3.70 19.25 -2.56
CA LYS A 77 -3.08 19.62 -1.28
C LYS A 77 -3.63 18.80 -0.11
N GLU A 78 -4.94 18.56 -0.09
CA GLU A 78 -5.58 17.78 0.97
C GLU A 78 -5.27 16.28 0.86
N PHE A 79 -5.05 15.77 -0.36
CA PHE A 79 -4.73 14.36 -0.60
C PHE A 79 -3.25 14.02 -0.39
N GLN A 80 -2.34 15.00 -0.51
CA GLN A 80 -0.90 14.79 -0.39
C GLN A 80 -0.47 13.98 0.86
N PRO A 81 -0.99 14.25 2.08
CA PRO A 81 -0.61 13.48 3.27
C PRO A 81 -1.05 12.01 3.20
N ILE A 82 -2.18 11.72 2.52
CA ILE A 82 -2.74 10.37 2.36
C ILE A 82 -1.91 9.56 1.35
N SER A 83 -1.37 10.23 0.32
CA SER A 83 -0.48 9.58 -0.66
C SER A 83 0.84 9.05 -0.06
N GLY A 84 1.19 9.48 1.15
CA GLY A 84 2.35 9.01 1.91
C GLY A 84 2.06 7.88 2.88
N ILE A 85 0.91 7.22 2.79
CA ILE A 85 0.59 6.02 3.58
C ILE A 85 1.06 4.78 2.81
N GLN A 86 1.75 3.86 3.48
CA GLN A 86 2.15 2.60 2.87
C GLN A 86 0.90 1.74 2.60
N PRO A 87 0.60 1.40 1.33
CA PRO A 87 -0.66 0.75 0.96
C PRO A 87 -0.70 -0.72 1.41
N ASP A 88 0.46 -1.38 1.53
CA ASP A 88 0.54 -2.78 1.92
C ASP A 88 0.44 -2.98 3.44
N ASN A 89 1.01 -2.04 4.22
CA ASN A 89 0.97 -2.08 5.68
C ASN A 89 1.01 -0.66 6.25
N THR A 90 -0.11 -0.22 6.79
CA THR A 90 -0.33 1.15 7.24
C THR A 90 0.47 1.53 8.48
N LEU A 91 0.93 0.55 9.26
CA LEU A 91 1.74 0.78 10.46
C LEU A 91 3.24 0.89 10.13
N GLU A 92 3.63 0.59 8.89
CA GLU A 92 5.02 0.67 8.45
C GLU A 92 5.32 2.01 7.75
N PRO A 93 6.53 2.54 7.91
CA PRO A 93 6.98 3.68 7.14
C PRO A 93 7.19 3.26 5.69
N LEU A 94 6.81 4.12 4.75
CA LEU A 94 7.13 3.93 3.33
C LEU A 94 8.64 3.76 3.14
N CYS A 95 9.05 2.53 2.84
CA CYS A 95 10.44 2.19 2.61
C CYS A 95 10.76 2.28 1.12
N PRO A 96 11.78 3.05 0.71
CA PRO A 96 12.23 3.02 -0.68
C PRO A 96 12.82 1.64 -0.98
N PHE A 97 12.55 1.10 -2.19
CA PHE A 97 13.14 -0.15 -2.67
C PHE A 97 14.68 -0.12 -2.80
N ALA A 98 15.29 1.06 -2.59
CA ALA A 98 16.73 1.23 -2.56
C ALA A 98 17.23 1.08 -1.12
N SER A 99 18.06 0.05 -0.89
CA SER A 99 18.88 0.01 0.33
C SER A 99 19.70 1.30 0.43
N PRO A 100 19.77 1.94 1.61
CA PRO A 100 20.71 3.01 1.84
C PRO A 100 22.10 2.56 1.38
N LYS A 101 22.83 3.43 0.68
CA LYS A 101 24.25 3.16 0.40
C LYS A 101 24.92 2.90 1.75
N PRO A 102 25.67 1.80 1.91
CA PRO A 102 26.39 1.52 3.15
C PRO A 102 27.15 2.79 3.55
N HIS A 103 26.97 3.24 4.79
CA HIS A 103 27.86 4.27 5.31
C HIS A 103 29.24 3.64 5.46
N ASP A 104 30.31 4.37 5.10
CA ASP A 104 31.71 3.89 5.21
C ASP A 104 32.06 3.40 6.62
N HIS A 105 31.26 3.76 7.64
CA HIS A 105 31.39 3.28 9.02
C HIS A 105 30.86 1.86 9.27
N ASP A 106 30.06 1.27 8.37
CA ASP A 106 29.43 -0.05 8.58
C ASP A 106 30.27 -1.23 8.06
N ILE A 107 31.35 -0.98 7.31
CA ILE A 107 32.25 -2.05 6.81
C ILE A 107 32.95 -2.79 7.98
N LEU A 108 33.03 -2.20 9.17
CA LEU A 108 33.61 -2.85 10.35
C LEU A 108 32.67 -3.80 11.10
N ARG A 109 31.38 -3.90 10.73
CA ARG A 109 30.41 -4.76 11.42
C ARG A 109 30.17 -6.10 10.72
N GLU A 110 30.97 -6.42 9.70
CA GLU A 110 30.89 -7.68 8.95
C GLU A 110 31.88 -8.73 9.45
N SER A 111 31.89 -8.99 10.76
CA SER A 111 32.64 -10.12 11.35
C SER A 111 32.07 -10.60 12.69
N ARG A 112 30.74 -10.66 12.83
CA ARG A 112 30.14 -11.56 13.84
C ARG A 112 29.49 -12.72 13.13
N SER A 113 30.36 -13.62 12.68
CA SER A 113 30.04 -14.98 12.30
C SER A 113 29.07 -15.59 13.32
N LEU A 114 27.94 -16.13 12.85
CA LEU A 114 27.15 -17.06 13.65
C LEU A 114 27.94 -18.37 13.77
N ASN A 115 28.91 -18.37 14.67
CA ASN A 115 29.41 -19.58 15.31
C ASN A 115 28.93 -19.57 16.76
N GLN A 116 28.48 -20.75 17.19
CA GLN A 116 28.04 -21.21 18.53
C GLN A 116 26.55 -20.98 18.81
N THR A 117 25.75 -22.01 19.11
CA THR A 117 26.06 -23.35 19.69
C THR A 117 25.02 -24.38 19.24
#